data_AF-A0A7J9H8P7-F1
#
_entry.id   AF-A0A7J9H8P7-F1
#
_cell.length_a   1.000
_cell.length_b   1.000
_cell.length_c   1.000
_cell.angle_alpha   90.00
_cell.angle_beta   90.00
_cell.angle_gamma   90.00
#
_symmetry.space_group_name_H-M   'P 1'
#
loop_
_entity.id
_entity.type
_entity.pdbx_description
1 polymer ?
#
loop_
_entity_poly.entity_id
_entity_poly.type
_entity_poly.pdbx_seq_one_letter_code
_entity_poly.pdbx_strand_id
1 'polypeptide(L)'
;MVLQDAKGNDVDLSIYKGKVLLIVNVASQCGLTNSNYTELSKLYEKYKDQGFEILAFPCNQFGGQEPGNNEEILEFACTRFKAEYPIFDKVDVNGEKAAPIYKFLKASKGGALGGLLGDDIKWNFAKFLVDKEGHVVDRYAPTTSPISIELIFAEGYKETAWLMFWASSPQALSE
;
A
#
# COMPACT_ATOMS: atom_id res chain seq x y z
N MET A 1 8.64 -4.70 -12.56
CA MET A 1 9.33 -5.50 -11.51
C MET A 1 8.42 -6.67 -11.26
N VAL A 2 8.93 -7.89 -11.26
CA VAL A 2 8.11 -9.10 -11.03
C VAL A 2 8.28 -9.56 -9.59
N LEU A 3 7.17 -9.83 -8.91
CA LEU A 3 7.09 -10.40 -7.55
C LEU A 3 6.12 -11.58 -7.57
N GLN A 4 6.18 -12.45 -6.56
CA GLN A 4 5.22 -13.54 -6.43
C GLN A 4 4.03 -13.14 -5.56
N ASP A 5 2.82 -13.50 -5.98
CA ASP A 5 1.66 -13.44 -5.10
C ASP A 5 1.71 -14.53 -4.03
N ALA A 6 0.81 -14.48 -3.04
CA ALA A 6 0.75 -15.50 -1.99
C ALA A 6 0.40 -16.91 -2.52
N LYS A 7 -0.06 -17.04 -3.76
CA LYS A 7 -0.33 -18.34 -4.41
C LYS A 7 0.85 -18.82 -5.27
N GLY A 8 1.96 -18.09 -5.30
CA GLY A 8 3.16 -18.40 -6.06
C GLY A 8 3.12 -17.98 -7.53
N ASN A 9 2.12 -17.20 -7.96
CA ASN A 9 2.07 -16.68 -9.33
C ASN A 9 2.95 -15.45 -9.48
N ASP A 10 3.65 -15.35 -10.60
CA ASP A 10 4.40 -14.15 -10.95
C ASP A 10 3.44 -12.99 -11.31
N VAL A 11 3.66 -11.84 -10.68
CA VAL A 11 2.93 -10.60 -10.89
C VAL A 11 3.93 -9.52 -11.32
N ASP A 12 3.85 -9.07 -12.57
CA ASP A 12 4.58 -7.88 -13.00
C ASP A 12 3.83 -6.64 -12.52
N LEU A 13 4.47 -5.87 -11.64
CA LEU A 13 3.90 -4.65 -11.07
C LEU A 13 3.56 -3.58 -12.13
N SER A 14 4.02 -3.73 -13.38
CA SER A 14 3.61 -2.86 -14.49
C SER A 14 2.10 -2.85 -14.73
N ILE A 15 1.37 -3.90 -14.31
CA ILE A 15 -0.10 -3.96 -14.38
C ILE A 15 -0.79 -2.89 -13.52
N TYR A 16 -0.08 -2.33 -12.53
CA TYR A 16 -0.59 -1.30 -11.64
C TYR A 16 -0.26 0.13 -12.10
N LYS A 17 0.39 0.29 -13.26
CA LYS A 17 0.70 1.60 -13.83
C LYS A 17 -0.59 2.42 -14.02
N GLY A 18 -0.56 3.70 -13.63
CA GLY A 18 -1.74 4.57 -13.70
C GLY A 18 -2.68 4.46 -12.50
N LYS A 19 -2.40 3.56 -11.54
CA LYS A 19 -3.13 3.48 -10.26
C LYS A 19 -2.33 4.14 -9.14
N VAL A 20 -3.04 4.72 -8.17
CA VAL A 20 -2.48 5.07 -6.86
C VAL A 20 -2.36 3.80 -6.04
N LEU A 21 -1.19 3.55 -5.43
CA LEU A 21 -0.95 2.34 -4.65
C LEU A 21 -0.76 2.68 -3.18
N LEU A 22 -1.41 1.90 -2.32
CA LEU A 22 -1.07 1.84 -0.90
C LEU A 22 -0.36 0.51 -0.62
N ILE A 23 0.95 0.56 -0.42
CA ILE A 23 1.78 -0.62 -0.16
C ILE A 23 1.98 -0.76 1.35
N VAL A 24 1.69 -1.94 1.90
CA VAL A 24 1.66 -2.16 3.36
C VAL A 24 2.32 -3.48 3.75
N ASN A 25 3.17 -3.48 4.78
CA ASN A 25 3.65 -4.72 5.39
C ASN A 25 2.66 -5.19 6.45
N VAL A 26 2.18 -6.44 6.37
CA VAL A 26 1.08 -6.93 7.21
C VAL A 26 1.50 -8.04 8.18
N ALA A 27 0.71 -8.10 9.25
CA ALA A 27 0.75 -8.88 10.49
C ALA A 27 -0.53 -9.70 10.77
N SER A 28 -0.56 -11.02 10.88
CA SER A 28 -1.77 -11.73 11.36
C SER A 28 -1.93 -11.73 12.88
N GLN A 29 -0.81 -11.69 13.62
CA GLN A 29 -0.79 -11.82 15.09
C GLN A 29 -0.24 -10.55 15.77
N CYS A 30 -0.59 -9.39 15.25
CA CYS A 30 -0.17 -8.10 15.79
C CYS A 30 -1.32 -7.39 16.51
N GLY A 31 -1.02 -6.60 17.55
CA GLY A 31 -2.01 -5.78 18.24
C GLY A 31 -2.71 -4.74 17.32
N LEU A 32 -2.10 -4.43 16.19
CA LEU A 32 -2.62 -3.51 15.18
C LEU A 32 -3.42 -4.20 14.05
N THR A 33 -3.48 -5.53 14.03
CA THR A 33 -4.06 -6.33 12.94
C THR A 33 -5.53 -6.01 12.72
N ASN A 34 -6.34 -6.02 13.78
CA ASN A 34 -7.79 -5.86 13.65
C ASN A 34 -8.15 -4.50 13.04
N SER A 35 -7.61 -3.40 13.58
CA SER A 35 -7.91 -2.06 13.05
C SER A 35 -7.39 -1.90 11.63
N ASN A 36 -6.15 -2.30 11.36
CA ASN A 36 -5.55 -2.09 10.04
C ASN A 36 -6.25 -2.89 8.94
N TYR A 37 -6.46 -4.19 9.10
CA TYR A 37 -7.14 -4.97 8.06
C TYR A 37 -8.58 -4.50 7.83
N THR A 38 -9.34 -4.21 8.90
CA THR A 38 -10.70 -3.69 8.76
C THR A 38 -10.72 -2.37 7.99
N GLU A 39 -9.80 -1.45 8.29
CA GLU A 39 -9.74 -0.15 7.62
C GLU A 39 -9.22 -0.25 6.19
N LEU A 40 -8.25 -1.12 5.92
CA LEU A 40 -7.76 -1.41 4.57
C LEU A 40 -8.87 -1.98 3.68
N SER A 41 -9.65 -2.95 4.19
CA SER A 41 -10.77 -3.52 3.43
C SER A 41 -11.84 -2.47 3.11
N LYS A 42 -12.19 -1.60 4.08
CA LYS A 42 -13.12 -0.49 3.85
C LYS A 42 -12.60 0.51 2.82
N LEU A 43 -11.33 0.87 2.91
CA LEU A 43 -10.69 1.78 1.97
C LEU A 43 -10.69 1.19 0.56
N TYR A 44 -10.34 -0.09 0.46
CA TYR A 44 -10.33 -0.80 -0.81
C TYR A 44 -11.71 -0.91 -1.44
N GLU A 45 -12.72 -1.34 -0.68
CA GLU A 45 -14.11 -1.44 -1.13
C GLU A 45 -14.60 -0.13 -1.77
N LYS A 46 -14.22 1.01 -1.19
CA LYS A 46 -14.63 2.33 -1.66
C LYS A 46 -13.91 2.80 -2.93
N TYR A 47 -12.63 2.44 -3.11
CA TYR A 47 -11.77 3.06 -4.12
C TYR A 47 -11.20 2.11 -5.18
N LYS A 48 -11.36 0.79 -5.05
CA LYS A 48 -10.80 -0.21 -6.00
C LYS A 48 -11.15 0.07 -7.47
N ASP A 49 -12.34 0.60 -7.73
CA ASP A 49 -12.83 0.93 -9.08
C ASP A 49 -12.47 2.36 -9.54
N GLN A 50 -11.72 3.11 -8.72
CA GLN A 50 -11.36 4.52 -8.96
C GLN A 50 -9.86 4.71 -9.21
N GLY A 51 -9.17 3.67 -9.68
CA GLY A 51 -7.73 3.74 -9.95
C GLY A 51 -6.88 3.65 -8.68
N PHE A 52 -7.35 2.94 -7.65
CA PHE A 52 -6.63 2.68 -6.41
C PHE A 52 -6.38 1.17 -6.23
N GLU A 53 -5.26 0.83 -5.63
CA GLU A 53 -4.90 -0.55 -5.31
C GLU A 53 -4.18 -0.64 -3.96
N ILE A 54 -4.42 -1.71 -3.21
CA ILE A 54 -3.61 -2.05 -2.04
C ILE A 54 -2.72 -3.24 -2.37
N LEU A 55 -1.42 -3.13 -2.10
CA LEU A 55 -0.50 -4.27 -2.22
C LEU A 55 -0.03 -4.65 -0.82
N ALA A 56 -0.54 -5.77 -0.30
CA ALA A 56 -0.22 -6.25 1.04
C ALA A 56 0.91 -7.28 1.01
N PHE A 57 1.93 -7.07 1.85
CA PHE A 57 3.13 -7.91 1.94
C PHE A 57 3.26 -8.48 3.36
N PRO A 58 2.91 -9.76 3.58
CA PRO A 58 3.11 -10.40 4.87
C PRO A 58 4.59 -10.40 5.26
N CYS A 59 4.89 -10.14 6.54
CA CYS A 59 6.28 -10.07 7.00
C CYS A 59 6.43 -10.57 8.44
N ASN A 60 7.34 -11.53 8.66
CA ASN A 60 7.55 -12.13 9.98
C ASN A 60 8.69 -11.49 10.79
N GLN A 61 9.31 -10.42 10.30
CA GLN A 61 10.49 -9.81 10.95
C GLN A 61 10.17 -9.07 12.25
N PHE A 62 8.90 -8.78 12.54
CA PHE A 62 8.47 -7.98 13.68
C PHE A 62 7.77 -8.85 14.71
N GLY A 63 8.52 -9.25 15.74
CA GLY A 63 7.99 -10.04 16.87
C GLY A 63 7.47 -11.43 16.50
N GLY A 64 7.82 -11.96 15.32
CA GLY A 64 7.32 -13.26 14.86
C GLY A 64 5.80 -13.29 14.63
N GLN A 65 5.20 -12.14 14.28
CA GLN A 65 3.75 -11.97 14.24
C GLN A 65 3.09 -12.41 12.90
N GLU A 66 3.85 -13.00 11.99
CA GLU A 66 3.38 -13.64 10.75
C GLU A 66 3.95 -15.06 10.59
N PRO A 67 3.71 -15.96 11.56
CA PRO A 67 4.35 -17.27 11.59
C PRO A 67 3.81 -18.22 10.51
N GLY A 68 2.57 -18.02 10.05
CA GLY A 68 1.89 -18.90 9.12
C GLY A 68 2.47 -18.90 7.70
N ASN A 69 2.12 -19.91 6.92
CA ASN A 69 2.41 -19.96 5.49
C ASN A 69 1.43 -19.09 4.68
N ASN A 70 1.65 -18.98 3.37
CA ASN A 70 0.83 -18.10 2.54
C ASN A 70 -0.64 -18.52 2.48
N GLU A 71 -0.92 -19.83 2.50
CA GLU A 71 -2.28 -20.35 2.51
C GLU A 71 -3.03 -19.93 3.78
N GLU A 72 -2.39 -20.05 4.95
CA GLU A 72 -2.93 -19.62 6.24
C GLU A 72 -3.13 -18.10 6.29
N ILE A 73 -2.19 -17.34 5.73
CA ILE A 73 -2.26 -15.87 5.67
C ILE A 73 -3.43 -15.42 4.77
N LEU A 74 -3.59 -16.04 3.60
CA LEU A 74 -4.70 -15.79 2.70
C LEU A 74 -6.04 -16.12 3.36
N GLU A 75 -6.17 -17.30 3.95
CA GLU A 75 -7.38 -17.71 4.66
C GLU A 75 -7.72 -16.70 5.79
N PHE A 76 -6.72 -16.33 6.59
CA PHE A 76 -6.89 -15.34 7.65
C PHE A 76 -7.41 -14.00 7.12
N ALA A 77 -6.73 -13.40 6.13
CA ALA A 77 -7.08 -12.09 5.62
C ALA A 77 -8.42 -12.08 4.87
N CYS A 78 -8.63 -13.05 3.97
CA CYS A 78 -9.81 -13.12 3.12
C CYS A 78 -11.06 -13.53 3.90
N THR A 79 -10.97 -14.49 4.82
CA THR A 79 -12.16 -14.96 5.56
C THR A 79 -12.52 -14.02 6.69
N ARG A 80 -11.55 -13.56 7.49
CA ARG A 80 -11.81 -12.73 8.67
C ARG A 80 -12.09 -11.28 8.33
N PHE A 81 -11.35 -10.72 7.38
CA PHE A 81 -11.38 -9.28 7.08
C PHE A 81 -11.93 -8.96 5.69
N LYS A 82 -12.33 -9.97 4.92
CA LYS A 82 -12.86 -9.81 3.56
C LYS A 82 -11.90 -9.01 2.69
N ALA A 83 -10.60 -9.28 2.83
CA ALA A 83 -9.59 -8.66 1.99
C ALA A 83 -9.79 -9.10 0.53
N GLU A 84 -10.04 -8.13 -0.35
CA GLU A 84 -10.21 -8.35 -1.80
C GLU A 84 -9.02 -7.79 -2.61
N TYR A 85 -8.04 -7.19 -1.93
CA TYR A 85 -6.84 -6.64 -2.54
C TYR A 85 -5.72 -7.70 -2.65
N PRO A 86 -4.77 -7.53 -3.58
CA PRO A 86 -3.61 -8.40 -3.73
C PRO A 86 -2.81 -8.59 -2.43
N ILE A 87 -2.60 -9.86 -2.08
CA ILE A 87 -1.68 -10.29 -1.01
C ILE A 87 -0.52 -11.04 -1.67
N PHE A 88 0.69 -10.54 -1.44
CA PHE A 88 1.92 -11.07 -2.01
C PHE A 88 2.52 -12.17 -1.13
N ASP A 89 3.52 -12.86 -1.67
CA ASP A 89 4.34 -13.78 -0.90
C ASP A 89 4.92 -13.11 0.35
N LYS A 90 5.16 -13.91 1.38
CA LYS A 90 5.78 -13.44 2.62
C LYS A 90 7.21 -13.00 2.34
N VAL A 91 7.53 -11.76 2.70
CA VAL A 91 8.84 -11.14 2.39
C VAL A 91 9.54 -10.57 3.61
N ASP A 92 10.85 -10.47 3.51
CA ASP A 92 11.64 -9.58 4.35
C ASP A 92 11.52 -8.14 3.83
N VAL A 93 11.33 -7.18 4.74
CA VAL A 93 11.22 -5.75 4.42
C VAL A 93 12.47 -4.97 4.85
N ASN A 94 13.25 -5.55 5.76
CA ASN A 94 14.52 -5.03 6.26
C ASN A 94 15.68 -6.00 6.02
N GLY A 95 16.91 -5.47 6.14
CA GLY A 95 18.16 -6.21 5.96
C GLY A 95 18.53 -6.47 4.49
N GLU A 96 19.62 -7.22 4.30
CA GLU A 96 20.18 -7.52 2.97
C GLU A 96 19.21 -8.31 2.08
N LYS A 97 18.38 -9.16 2.70
CA LYS A 97 17.37 -9.98 2.04
C LYS A 97 16.05 -9.25 1.79
N ALA A 98 15.95 -7.97 2.14
CA ALA A 98 14.74 -7.20 1.89
C ALA A 98 14.32 -7.29 0.42
N ALA A 99 13.02 -7.50 0.20
CA ALA A 99 12.45 -7.58 -1.13
C ALA A 99 12.79 -6.31 -1.94
N PRO A 100 13.02 -6.42 -3.26
CA PRO A 100 13.41 -5.28 -4.10
C PRO A 100 12.46 -4.09 -4.00
N ILE A 101 11.14 -4.35 -3.89
CA ILE A 101 10.15 -3.30 -3.68
C ILE A 101 10.37 -2.53 -2.38
N TYR A 102 10.66 -3.20 -1.26
CA TYR A 102 10.92 -2.53 0.01
C TYR A 102 12.25 -1.80 0.02
N LYS A 103 13.27 -2.27 -0.71
CA LYS A 103 14.49 -1.49 -0.94
C LYS A 103 14.20 -0.20 -1.68
N PHE A 104 13.38 -0.25 -2.74
CA PHE A 104 12.94 0.93 -3.48
C PHE A 104 12.14 1.90 -2.61
N LEU A 105 11.13 1.40 -1.89
CA LEU A 105 10.26 2.22 -1.04
C LEU A 105 11.05 2.92 0.07
N LYS A 106 11.97 2.21 0.73
CA LYS A 106 12.80 2.76 1.81
C LYS A 106 13.84 3.77 1.31
N ALA A 107 14.35 3.61 0.09
CA ALA A 107 15.31 4.55 -0.51
C ALA A 107 14.65 5.87 -0.99
N SER A 108 13.32 5.91 -1.08
CA SER A 108 12.60 7.11 -1.48
C SER A 108 12.66 8.19 -0.38
N LYS A 109 12.82 9.46 -0.79
CA LYS A 109 12.84 10.61 0.13
C LYS A 109 11.44 11.13 0.51
N GLY A 110 10.39 10.37 0.19
CA GLY A 110 9.00 10.78 0.36
C GLY A 110 8.56 10.74 1.83
N GLY A 111 8.05 11.87 2.32
CA GLY A 111 7.47 12.02 3.67
C GLY A 111 8.42 12.62 4.73
N ALA A 112 7.88 13.42 5.64
CA ALA A 112 8.60 14.18 6.68
C ALA A 112 9.45 13.33 7.66
N LEU A 113 9.31 11.99 7.61
CA LEU A 113 10.01 11.04 8.48
C LEU A 113 11.15 10.27 7.78
N GLY A 114 11.24 10.31 6.44
CA GLY A 114 12.16 9.48 5.65
C GLY A 114 13.65 9.83 5.80
N GLY A 115 13.99 10.99 6.38
CA GLY A 115 15.38 11.43 6.55
C GLY A 115 15.92 11.43 7.99
N LEU A 116 15.06 11.24 9.00
CA LEU A 116 15.42 11.51 10.41
C LEU A 116 15.56 10.25 11.28
N LEU A 117 15.06 9.09 10.86
CA LEU A 117 14.95 7.88 11.70
C LEU A 117 15.61 6.61 11.13
N GLY A 118 16.43 6.76 10.09
CA GLY A 118 16.97 5.63 9.32
C GLY A 118 15.89 4.92 8.51
N ASP A 119 16.31 4.32 7.39
CA ASP A 119 15.37 3.93 6.34
C ASP A 119 14.51 2.71 6.71
N ASP A 120 14.93 1.92 7.71
CA ASP A 120 14.27 0.68 8.09
C ASP A 120 12.83 0.84 8.58
N ILE A 121 12.02 -0.17 8.26
CA ILE A 121 10.65 -0.30 8.76
C ILE A 121 10.69 -0.67 10.23
N LYS A 122 9.96 0.08 11.05
CA LYS A 122 10.03 -0.05 12.51
C LYS A 122 9.10 -1.12 13.07
N TRP A 123 8.01 -1.43 12.38
CA TRP A 123 7.01 -2.42 12.83
C TRP A 123 6.08 -2.87 11.69
N ASN A 124 5.18 -3.80 12.02
CA ASN A 124 4.02 -4.16 11.19
C ASN A 124 3.15 -2.95 10.85
N PHE A 125 2.56 -2.94 9.66
CA PHE A 125 1.64 -1.92 9.15
C PHE A 125 2.26 -0.54 8.87
N ALA A 126 3.54 -0.45 8.54
CA ALA A 126 4.02 0.73 7.83
C ALA A 126 3.36 0.77 6.45
N LYS A 127 2.98 1.97 5.99
CA LYS A 127 2.37 2.15 4.67
C LYS A 127 3.16 3.11 3.83
N PHE A 128 3.18 2.87 2.53
CA PHE A 128 3.75 3.77 1.53
C PHE A 128 2.66 4.12 0.54
N LEU A 129 2.46 5.41 0.29
CA LEU A 129 1.59 5.90 -0.77
C LEU A 129 2.44 6.13 -2.01
N VAL A 130 2.02 5.56 -3.13
CA VAL A 130 2.70 5.68 -4.43
C VAL A 130 1.71 6.28 -5.43
N ASP A 131 2.17 7.28 -6.19
CA ASP A 131 1.38 7.93 -7.24
C ASP A 131 1.23 7.04 -8.50
N LYS A 132 0.52 7.57 -9.50
CA LYS A 132 0.18 6.85 -10.74
C LYS A 132 1.40 6.63 -11.64
N GLU A 133 2.44 7.43 -11.43
CA GLU A 133 3.72 7.40 -12.13
C GLU A 133 4.73 6.46 -11.47
N GLY A 134 4.43 6.00 -10.24
CA GLY A 134 5.26 5.08 -9.47
C GLY A 134 6.21 5.76 -8.48
N HIS A 135 6.05 7.05 -8.20
CA HIS A 135 6.82 7.75 -7.18
C HIS A 135 6.21 7.58 -5.79
N VAL A 136 7.07 7.39 -4.79
CA VAL A 136 6.63 7.35 -3.40
C VAL A 136 6.33 8.77 -2.93
N VAL A 137 5.05 9.02 -2.64
CA VAL A 137 4.53 10.31 -2.19
C VAL A 137 4.78 10.50 -0.70
N ASP A 138 4.48 9.47 0.10
CA ASP A 138 4.55 9.55 1.55
C ASP A 138 4.72 8.18 2.21
N ARG A 139 5.16 8.20 3.47
CA ARG A 139 5.36 7.03 4.31
C ARG A 139 4.67 7.23 5.67
N TYR A 140 3.77 6.32 6.00
CA TYR A 140 2.98 6.38 7.22
C TYR A 140 3.46 5.38 8.27
N ALA A 141 3.48 5.84 9.52
CA ALA A 141 3.82 5.00 10.66
C ALA A 141 2.77 3.90 10.88
N PRO A 142 3.15 2.77 11.51
CA PRO A 142 2.25 1.69 11.94
C PRO A 142 0.93 2.14 12.58
N THR A 143 0.99 3.17 13.42
CA THR A 143 -0.14 3.71 14.18
C THR A 143 -1.05 4.64 13.37
N THR A 144 -0.65 5.00 12.15
CA THR A 144 -1.49 5.80 11.25
C THR A 144 -2.65 4.94 10.76
N SER A 145 -3.87 5.42 10.99
CA SER A 145 -5.10 4.79 10.51
C SER A 145 -5.12 4.79 8.98
N PRO A 146 -5.33 3.63 8.30
CA PRO A 146 -5.50 3.60 6.86
C PRO A 146 -6.58 4.55 6.32
N ILE A 147 -7.70 4.73 7.04
CA ILE A 147 -8.77 5.65 6.61
C ILE A 147 -8.29 7.10 6.60
N SER A 148 -7.41 7.52 7.50
CA SER A 148 -6.90 8.90 7.51
C SER A 148 -6.08 9.27 6.28
N ILE A 149 -5.53 8.27 5.57
CA ILE A 149 -4.79 8.45 4.31
C ILE A 149 -5.75 8.80 3.16
N GLU A 150 -7.06 8.51 3.30
CA GLU A 150 -8.11 8.88 2.34
C GLU A 150 -8.05 10.35 1.94
N LEU A 151 -7.89 11.22 2.93
CA LEU A 151 -7.88 12.67 2.71
C LEU A 151 -6.79 13.10 1.73
N ILE A 152 -5.65 12.41 1.74
CA ILE A 152 -4.44 12.79 1.01
C ILE A 152 -4.56 12.43 -0.47
N PHE A 153 -5.06 11.24 -0.82
CA PHE A 153 -5.30 10.93 -2.23
C PHE A 153 -6.60 11.53 -2.75
N ALA A 154 -7.64 11.69 -1.93
CA ALA A 154 -8.89 12.33 -2.36
C ALA A 154 -8.69 13.80 -2.75
N GLU A 155 -7.76 14.52 -2.14
CA GLU A 155 -7.39 15.87 -2.58
C GLU A 155 -6.68 15.85 -3.93
N GLY A 156 -5.74 14.93 -4.17
CA GLY A 156 -5.13 14.74 -5.50
C GLY A 156 -6.13 14.28 -6.56
N TYR A 157 -7.11 13.44 -6.20
CA TYR A 157 -8.23 13.05 -7.08
C TYR A 157 -9.19 14.21 -7.33
N LYS A 158 -9.46 15.06 -6.34
CA LYS A 158 -10.27 16.27 -6.53
C LYS A 158 -9.56 17.23 -7.46
N GLU A 159 -8.28 17.53 -7.24
CA GLU A 159 -7.53 18.45 -8.09
C GLU A 159 -7.45 17.94 -9.54
N THR A 160 -7.21 16.65 -9.75
CA THR A 160 -7.26 16.04 -11.10
C THR A 160 -8.67 15.99 -11.69
N ALA A 161 -9.71 15.72 -10.91
CA ALA A 161 -11.10 15.76 -11.37
C ALA A 161 -11.58 17.19 -11.68
N TRP A 162 -11.16 18.18 -10.89
CA TRP A 162 -11.39 19.61 -11.13
C TRP A 162 -10.67 20.08 -12.40
N LEU A 163 -9.42 19.66 -12.60
CA LEU A 163 -8.66 19.95 -13.83
C LEU A 163 -9.31 19.30 -15.06
N MET A 164 -9.76 18.05 -14.95
CA MET A 164 -10.46 17.37 -16.05
C MET A 164 -11.83 18.01 -16.33
N PHE A 165 -12.58 18.40 -15.30
CA PHE A 165 -13.83 19.16 -15.43
C PHE A 165 -13.60 20.54 -16.09
N TRP A 166 -12.54 21.26 -15.71
CA TRP A 166 -12.20 22.54 -16.33
C TRP A 166 -11.73 22.38 -17.78
N ALA A 167 -10.83 21.42 -18.06
CA ALA A 167 -10.33 21.14 -19.41
C ALA A 167 -11.40 20.62 -20.37
N SER A 168 -12.48 20.02 -19.86
CA SER A 168 -13.64 19.60 -20.66
C SER A 168 -14.77 20.63 -20.68
N SER A 169 -14.64 21.74 -19.95
CA SER A 169 -15.60 22.84 -20.00
C SER A 169 -15.42 23.63 -21.30
N PRO A 170 -16.52 23.93 -22.04
CA PRO A 170 -16.47 24.75 -23.25
C PRO A 170 -15.88 26.15 -23.06
N GLN A 171 -15.73 26.62 -21.81
CA GLN A 171 -15.18 27.94 -21.48
C GLN A 171 -13.64 27.98 -21.41
N ALA A 172 -12.95 26.83 -21.43
CA ALA A 172 -11.48 26.79 -21.30
C ALA A 172 -10.71 27.03 -22.61
N LEU A 173 -11.41 27.16 -23.75
CA LEU A 173 -10.82 27.36 -25.08
C LEU A 173 -10.85 28.83 -25.56
N SER A 174 -11.11 29.78 -24.66
CA SER A 174 -11.17 31.21 -24.99
C SER A 174 -10.19 32.04 -24.18
N GLU A 175 -8.89 31.72 -24.24
CA GLU A 175 -7.78 32.66 -24.01
C GLU A 175 -6.60 32.32 -24.94
#